data_AF-A0A3D4QFJ4-F1
#
_entry.id   AF-A0A3D4QFJ4-F1
#
_cell.length_a   1.000
_cell.length_b   1.000
_cell.length_c   1.000
_cell.angle_alpha   90.00
_cell.angle_beta   90.00
_cell.angle_gamma   90.00
#
_symmetry.space_group_name_H-M   'P 1'
#
loop_
_entity.id
_entity.type
_entity.pdbx_description
1 polymer ?
#
loop_
_entity_poly.entity_id
_entity_poly.type
_entity_poly.pdbx_seq_one_letter_code
_entity_poly.pdbx_strand_id
1 'polypeptide(L)'
;MASAKANLRLAEIALSYADVVAPYGGVVSRRHTEAGAFVNLGDPLITLINDTDLEIEADVPSRNVGGLVPGVGVSATVSAATTIRASVRAVVPDENPQTRTRTVR
;
A
#
# COMPACT_ATOMS: atom_id res chain seq x y z
N MET A 1 -24.00 -36.63 7.51
CA MET A 1 -23.63 -36.23 6.13
C MET A 1 -23.20 -34.76 6.04
N ALA A 2 -23.85 -33.83 6.73
CA ALA A 2 -23.44 -32.41 6.71
C ALA A 2 -22.07 -32.14 7.38
N SER A 3 -21.77 -32.81 8.50
CA SER A 3 -20.49 -32.65 9.23
C SER A 3 -19.27 -33.10 8.41
N ALA A 4 -19.37 -34.23 7.72
CA ALA A 4 -18.29 -34.72 6.85
C ALA A 4 -17.99 -33.76 5.68
N LYS A 5 -19.04 -33.16 5.09
CA LYS A 5 -18.89 -32.13 4.05
C LYS A 5 -18.25 -30.84 4.59
N ALA A 6 -18.62 -30.43 5.81
CA ALA A 6 -18.02 -29.26 6.45
C ALA A 6 -16.53 -29.48 6.73
N ASN A 7 -16.15 -30.67 7.22
CA ASN A 7 -14.75 -31.01 7.47
C ASN A 7 -13.92 -31.04 6.18
N LEU A 8 -14.47 -31.62 5.11
CA LEU A 8 -13.82 -31.59 3.80
C LEU A 8 -13.54 -30.15 3.34
N ARG A 9 -14.55 -29.28 3.44
CA ARG A 9 -14.43 -27.88 3.03
C ARG A 9 -13.40 -27.10 3.86
N LEU A 10 -13.29 -27.38 5.16
CA LEU A 10 -12.26 -26.79 6.01
C LEU A 10 -10.85 -27.25 5.60
N ALA A 11 -10.69 -28.54 5.28
CA ALA A 11 -9.41 -29.07 4.80
C ALA A 11 -9.01 -28.48 3.43
N GLU A 12 -9.96 -28.28 2.53
CA GLU A 12 -9.73 -27.62 1.23
C GLU A 12 -9.29 -26.16 1.40
N ILE A 13 -9.91 -25.42 2.32
CA ILE A 13 -9.49 -24.04 2.63
C ILE A 13 -8.08 -24.03 3.23
N ALA A 14 -7.79 -24.93 4.16
CA ALA A 14 -6.45 -25.03 4.75
C ALA A 14 -5.38 -25.34 3.69
N LEU A 15 -5.70 -26.21 2.73
CA LEU A 15 -4.82 -26.49 1.59
C LEU A 15 -4.62 -25.25 0.71
N SER A 16 -5.68 -24.48 0.45
CA SER A 16 -5.58 -23.26 -0.36
C SER A 16 -4.68 -22.19 0.27
N TYR A 17 -4.54 -22.16 1.60
CA TYR A 17 -3.62 -21.26 2.30
C TYR A 17 -2.15 -21.68 2.22
N ALA A 18 -1.85 -22.90 1.75
CA ALA A 18 -0.48 -23.34 1.53
C ALA A 18 0.16 -22.67 0.30
N ASP A 19 -0.65 -22.25 -0.67
CA ASP A 19 -0.20 -21.53 -1.86
C ASP A 19 -0.38 -20.01 -1.69
N VAL A 20 0.71 -19.33 -1.32
CA VAL A 20 0.71 -17.87 -1.16
C VAL A 20 1.06 -17.21 -2.49
N VAL A 21 0.04 -16.66 -3.16
CA VAL A 21 0.18 -15.91 -4.42
C VAL A 21 0.14 -14.39 -4.18
N ALA A 22 0.85 -13.63 -5.01
CA ALA A 22 0.82 -12.18 -4.94
C ALA A 22 -0.54 -11.63 -5.41
N PRO A 23 -1.18 -10.70 -4.66
CA PRO A 23 -2.49 -10.16 -5.02
C PRO A 23 -2.44 -9.15 -6.18
N TYR A 24 -1.27 -8.59 -6.47
CA TYR A 24 -1.05 -7.62 -7.56
C TYR A 24 0.39 -7.73 -8.09
N GLY A 25 0.64 -7.16 -9.27
CA GLY A 25 1.99 -7.07 -9.83
C GLY A 25 2.84 -6.04 -9.09
N GLY A 26 4.08 -6.40 -8.77
CA GLY A 26 5.01 -5.51 -8.09
C GLY A 26 6.37 -6.15 -7.86
N VAL A 27 7.24 -5.43 -7.15
CA VAL A 27 8.61 -5.86 -6.85
C VAL A 27 8.70 -6.35 -5.41
N VAL A 28 9.29 -7.53 -5.22
CA VAL A 28 9.58 -8.06 -3.88
C VAL A 28 10.69 -7.22 -3.25
N SER A 29 10.33 -6.40 -2.26
CA SER A 29 11.27 -5.56 -1.52
C SER A 29 12.03 -6.35 -0.47
N ARG A 30 11.34 -7.25 0.23
CA ARG A 30 11.94 -8.07 1.28
C ARG A 30 11.26 -9.43 1.37
N ARG A 31 12.05 -10.49 1.54
CA ARG A 31 11.58 -11.80 1.98
C ARG A 31 11.89 -11.93 3.46
N HIS A 32 10.89 -12.24 4.26
CA HIS A 32 11.00 -12.44 5.71
C HIS A 32 11.11 -13.92 6.08
N THR A 33 10.95 -14.80 5.09
CA THR A 33 11.01 -16.26 5.25
C THR A 33 11.88 -16.88 4.16
N GLU A 34 12.37 -18.09 4.42
CA GLU A 34 13.17 -18.90 3.51
C GLU A 34 12.52 -20.27 3.29
N ALA A 35 12.92 -20.96 2.23
CA ALA A 35 12.42 -22.30 1.95
C ALA A 35 12.75 -23.25 3.11
N GLY A 36 11.73 -23.88 3.69
CA GLY A 36 11.88 -24.77 4.85
C GLY A 36 11.75 -24.08 6.22
N ALA A 37 11.59 -22.76 6.25
CA ALA A 37 11.27 -22.06 7.50
C ALA A 37 9.81 -22.35 7.93
N PHE A 38 9.62 -22.53 9.23
CA PHE A 38 8.29 -22.69 9.82
C PHE A 38 7.65 -21.31 9.99
N VAL A 39 6.42 -21.14 9.49
CA VAL A 39 5.68 -19.87 9.52
C VAL A 39 4.31 -20.09 10.17
N ASN A 40 3.90 -19.17 11.03
CA ASN A 40 2.61 -19.19 11.67
C ASN A 40 1.59 -18.30 10.92
N LEU A 41 0.31 -18.49 11.21
CA LEU A 41 -0.73 -17.60 10.71
C LEU A 41 -0.48 -16.17 11.21
N GLY A 42 -0.36 -15.24 10.25
CA GLY A 42 -0.10 -13.83 10.51
C GLY A 42 1.37 -13.42 10.38
N ASP A 43 2.30 -14.37 10.23
CA ASP A 43 3.70 -14.03 10.02
C ASP A 43 3.89 -13.36 8.65
N PRO A 44 4.60 -12.22 8.58
CA PRO A 44 4.90 -11.59 7.31
C PRO A 44 5.84 -12.50 6.52
N LEU A 45 5.48 -12.85 5.29
CA LEU A 45 6.32 -13.69 4.42
C LEU A 45 7.13 -12.84 3.44
N ILE A 46 6.45 -11.90 2.79
CA ILE A 46 7.00 -11.08 1.70
C ILE A 46 6.49 -9.65 1.86
N THR A 47 7.38 -8.68 1.72
CA THR A 47 7.00 -7.28 1.47
C THR A 47 7.06 -7.02 -0.03
N LEU A 48 5.89 -6.74 -0.60
CA LEU A 48 5.72 -6.41 -2.02
C LEU A 48 5.52 -4.89 -2.15
N ILE A 49 6.20 -4.28 -3.12
CA ILE A 49 6.04 -2.87 -3.48
C ILE A 49 5.39 -2.81 -4.86
N ASN A 50 4.28 -2.08 -4.98
CA ASN A 50 3.71 -1.72 -6.28
C ASN A 50 4.55 -0.58 -6.88
N ASP A 51 5.18 -0.82 -8.03
CA ASP A 51 5.99 0.15 -8.78
C ASP A 51 5.21 0.82 -9.92
N THR A 52 3.97 0.39 -10.19
CA THR A 52 3.10 0.94 -11.23
C THR A 52 2.27 2.13 -10.75
N ASP A 53 1.80 2.11 -9.50
CA ASP A 53 0.97 3.17 -8.91
C ASP A 53 1.78 3.96 -7.85
N LEU A 54 2.66 4.83 -8.32
CA LEU A 54 3.43 5.72 -7.44
C LEU A 54 2.54 6.82 -6.86
N GLU A 55 2.33 6.79 -5.54
CA GLU A 55 1.64 7.84 -4.79
C GLU A 55 2.68 8.79 -4.18
N ILE A 56 2.51 10.10 -4.42
CA ILE A 56 3.41 11.13 -3.86
C ILE A 56 2.70 11.76 -2.69
N GLU A 57 3.23 11.54 -1.48
CA GLU A 57 2.75 12.20 -0.27
C GLU A 57 3.55 13.48 -0.02
N ALA A 58 2.86 14.62 0.03
CA ALA A 58 3.48 15.93 0.32
C ALA A 58 2.77 16.64 1.47
N ASP A 59 3.54 17.04 2.48
CA ASP A 59 3.07 17.90 3.56
C ASP A 59 2.98 19.36 3.09
N VAL A 60 1.76 19.86 2.91
CA VAL A 60 1.54 21.25 2.48
C VAL A 60 1.05 22.10 3.66
N PRO A 61 1.71 23.24 3.96
CA PRO A 61 1.26 24.18 4.98
C PRO A 61 -0.13 24.74 4.66
N SER A 62 -1.01 24.83 5.67
CA SER A 62 -2.42 25.24 5.52
C SER A 62 -2.65 26.50 4.68
N ARG A 63 -1.76 27.50 4.77
CA ARG A 63 -1.78 28.74 3.96
C ARG A 63 -1.74 28.51 2.44
N ASN A 64 -1.13 27.42 1.98
CA ASN A 64 -0.94 27.08 0.58
C ASN A 64 -1.91 25.98 0.09
N VAL A 65 -2.71 25.40 0.99
CA VAL A 65 -3.68 24.33 0.66
C VAL A 65 -4.89 24.85 -0.10
N GLY A 66 -5.22 26.14 0.01
CA GLY A 66 -6.41 26.72 -0.61
C GLY A 66 -6.50 26.60 -2.14
N GLY A 67 -5.37 26.37 -2.83
CA GLY A 67 -5.31 26.14 -4.28
C GLY A 67 -5.17 24.68 -4.71
N LEU A 68 -4.99 23.75 -3.76
CA LEU A 68 -4.82 22.31 -4.05
C LEU A 68 -6.20 21.65 -3.99
N VAL A 69 -6.87 21.63 -5.13
CA VAL A 69 -8.16 20.94 -5.30
C VAL A 69 -7.90 19.60 -5.99
N PRO A 70 -8.62 18.51 -5.65
CA PRO A 70 -8.54 17.25 -6.39
C PRO A 70 -8.70 17.47 -7.90
N GLY A 71 -7.83 16.86 -8.70
CA GLY A 71 -7.79 17.02 -10.16
C GLY A 71 -6.89 18.13 -10.70
N VAL A 72 -6.30 18.96 -9.83
CA VAL A 72 -5.30 19.95 -10.26
C VAL A 72 -3.99 19.24 -10.62
N GLY A 73 -3.47 19.53 -11.81
CA GLY A 73 -2.15 19.09 -12.24
C GLY A 73 -1.07 19.89 -11.53
N VAL A 74 -0.18 19.20 -10.83
CA VAL A 74 0.93 19.77 -10.08
C VAL A 74 2.25 19.22 -10.59
N SER A 75 3.26 20.07 -10.68
CA SER A 75 4.63 19.62 -10.94
C SER A 75 5.30 19.32 -9.60
N ALA A 76 5.56 18.05 -9.33
CA ALA A 76 6.29 17.60 -8.15
C ALA A 76 7.76 17.37 -8.50
N THR A 77 8.66 17.96 -7.73
CA THR A 77 10.10 17.74 -7.89
C THR A 77 10.54 16.71 -6.86
N VAL A 78 10.79 15.47 -7.30
CA VAL A 78 11.15 14.33 -6.42
C VAL A 78 12.64 14.35 -6.06
N SER A 79 13.48 14.89 -6.95
CA SER A 79 14.91 15.11 -6.72
C SER A 79 15.35 16.36 -7.48
N ALA A 80 16.53 16.91 -7.16
CA ALA A 80 17.07 18.12 -7.80
C ALA A 80 17.13 18.04 -9.35
N ALA A 81 17.01 16.84 -9.93
CA ALA A 81 17.03 16.61 -11.38
C ALA A 81 15.72 16.02 -11.95
N THR A 82 14.71 15.70 -11.14
CA THR A 82 13.50 14.99 -11.61
C THR A 82 12.24 15.76 -11.23
N THR A 83 11.63 16.41 -12.22
CA THR A 83 10.28 16.98 -12.14
C THR A 83 9.28 16.03 -12.80
N ILE A 84 8.25 15.64 -12.06
CA ILE A 84 7.19 14.76 -12.51
C ILE A 84 5.88 15.57 -12.50
N ARG A 85 5.09 15.46 -13.56
CA ARG A 85 3.71 15.96 -13.54
C ARG A 85 2.86 14.92 -12.81
N ALA A 86 2.29 15.32 -11.69
CA ALA A 86 1.34 14.53 -10.91
C ALA A 86 -0.01 15.24 -10.87
N SER A 87 -1.07 14.51 -10.52
CA SER A 87 -2.39 15.11 -10.28
C SER A 87 -2.75 14.89 -8.82
N VAL A 88 -3.30 15.90 -8.16
CA VAL A 88 -3.79 15.76 -6.79
C VAL A 88 -4.96 14.78 -6.78
N ARG A 89 -4.82 13.65 -6.09
CA ARG A 89 -5.88 12.65 -5.95
C ARG A 89 -6.82 13.03 -4.82
N ALA A 90 -6.27 13.42 -3.67
CA ALA A 90 -7.02 13.85 -2.50
C ALA A 90 -6.16 14.69 -1.54
N VAL A 91 -6.75 15.77 -1.04
CA VAL A 91 -6.23 16.48 0.14
C VAL A 91 -6.80 15.79 1.37
N VAL A 92 -5.97 15.11 2.15
CA VAL A 92 -6.41 14.44 3.37
C VAL A 92 -6.71 15.53 4.41
N PRO A 93 -7.92 15.55 4.99
CA PRO A 93 -8.30 16.59 5.93
C PRO A 93 -7.76 16.38 7.35
N ASP A 94 -6.78 15.49 7.53
CA ASP A 94 -6.17 15.19 8.82
C ASP A 94 -5.07 16.23 9.09
N GLU A 95 -5.28 17.07 10.10
CA GLU A 95 -4.34 18.09 10.53
C GLU A 95 -3.43 17.47 11.58
N ASN A 96 -2.13 17.33 11.29
CA ASN A 96 -1.18 16.94 12.32
C ASN A 96 -0.98 18.16 13.26
N PRO A 97 -1.48 18.12 14.51
CA PRO A 97 -1.48 19.30 15.38
C PRO A 97 -0.07 19.69 15.86
N GLN A 98 0.94 18.84 15.64
CA GLN A 98 2.33 19.15 16.00
C GLN A 98 3.07 19.94 14.92
N THR A 99 2.75 19.74 13.64
CA THR A 99 3.47 20.37 12.51
C THR A 99 2.62 21.38 11.74
N ARG A 100 1.30 21.44 11.98
CA ARG A 100 0.34 22.25 11.21
C ARG A 100 0.43 22.01 9.70
N THR A 101 0.77 20.78 9.29
CA THR A 101 0.78 20.34 7.89
C THR A 101 -0.48 19.55 7.57
N ARG A 102 -0.88 19.60 6.30
CA ARG A 102 -1.92 18.72 5.75
C ARG A 102 -1.28 17.84 4.69
N THR A 103 -1.53 16.55 4.79
CA THR A 103 -1.08 15.56 3.83
C THR A 103 -1.87 15.67 2.53
N VAL A 104 -1.16 15.82 1.40
CA VAL A 104 -1.73 15.80 0.05
C VAL A 104 -1.16 14.59 -0.69
N ARG A 105 -2.04 13.80 -1.32
CA ARG A 105 -1.70 12.63 -2.13
C ARG A 105 -2.45 12.61 -3.45
#